data_AF-A0A966K8D6-F1
#
_entry.id   AF-A0A966K8D6-F1
#
_cell.length_a   1.000
_cell.length_b   1.000
_cell.length_c   1.000
_cell.angle_alpha   90.00
_cell.angle_beta   90.00
_cell.angle_gamma   90.00
#
_symmetry.space_group_name_H-M   'P 1'
#
loop_
_entity.id
_entity.type
_entity.pdbx_description
1 polymer ?
#
loop_
_entity_poly.entity_id
_entity_poly.type
_entity_poly.pdbx_seq_one_letter_code
_entity_poly.pdbx_strand_id
1 'polypeptide(L)'
;MLRNGLRSVPKCLKCDKPVKFHASVTKYSEYCSAKCSASSVQTQNKKRNTNVSLYGTQNAANSQKERRAKDFFEKRYQSLETFKDKIVPLFKVDEWRGGLSTTKYDWKCVRCETEFRDRLKQNHPLCPKCDRSFTDIEKVIKKILDQNKIEYQAHNRKIIGSERMELDFYVPSLRLGIEVHGLWHHGENRFDANYHQRKAQVCEKKGIKLIQVFSDEIKFQFPIVKHKIQNAIRCNEGKVIGARKCVVRVLGKSECKEFLKENHIQGSDMSSIKYGAYYSGELVGVMTFCELRIALGHKTKQEGVWELSRFCTKKENRYVGLFSKMLQCFIQDCSPHEILTYGDGRWTHPTDNVYCRAGFEYLGTSKPSYWYCKAGEKRLHRFGFRKSLLAEKY
;
A
#
# COMPACT_ATOMS: atom_id res chain seq x y z
N MET A 1 33.40 -35.55 73.83
CA MET A 1 32.05 -35.75 74.40
C MET A 1 31.10 -34.74 73.78
N LEU A 2 29.93 -35.18 73.32
CA LEU A 2 28.87 -34.25 72.90
C LEU A 2 28.44 -33.44 74.13
N ARG A 3 28.28 -32.10 74.01
CA ARG A 3 27.86 -31.25 75.14
C ARG A 3 26.42 -31.57 75.57
N ASN A 4 26.10 -31.35 76.84
CA ASN A 4 24.76 -31.49 77.44
C ASN A 4 24.20 -32.93 77.52
N GLY A 5 25.03 -33.92 77.87
CA GLY A 5 24.54 -35.29 78.17
C GLY A 5 24.01 -36.07 76.97
N LEU A 6 24.22 -35.57 75.74
CA LEU A 6 23.78 -36.23 74.53
C LEU A 6 24.65 -37.46 74.23
N ARG A 7 24.00 -38.62 74.05
CA ARG A 7 24.67 -39.89 73.70
C ARG A 7 24.97 -40.02 72.21
N SER A 8 24.30 -39.23 71.36
CA SER A 8 24.53 -39.17 69.91
C SER A 8 24.13 -37.80 69.35
N VAL A 9 24.64 -37.44 68.17
CA VAL A 9 24.29 -36.18 67.50
C VAL A 9 22.80 -36.21 67.14
N PRO A 10 22.01 -35.17 67.49
CA PRO A 10 20.60 -35.09 67.12
C PRO A 10 20.39 -35.23 65.61
N LYS A 11 19.28 -35.86 65.25
CA LYS A 11 18.92 -36.10 63.85
C LYS A 11 18.02 -35.00 63.32
N CYS A 12 18.14 -34.76 62.02
CA CYS A 12 17.31 -33.82 61.28
C CYS A 12 15.84 -34.25 61.37
N LEU A 13 14.95 -33.34 61.76
CA LEU A 13 13.51 -33.58 61.88
C LEU A 13 12.82 -33.97 60.55
N LYS A 14 13.56 -34.11 59.45
CA LYS A 14 13.04 -34.44 58.12
C LYS A 14 13.68 -35.65 57.44
N CYS A 15 14.98 -35.87 57.59
CA CYS A 15 15.71 -36.88 56.80
C CYS A 15 16.68 -37.73 57.61
N ASP A 16 16.58 -37.66 58.95
CA ASP A 16 17.35 -38.43 59.92
C ASP A 16 18.88 -38.31 59.86
N LYS A 17 19.41 -37.44 58.98
CA LYS A 17 20.83 -37.11 58.92
C LYS A 17 21.27 -36.32 60.17
N PRO A 18 22.51 -36.47 60.64
CA PRO A 18 23.04 -35.68 61.75
C PRO A 18 22.96 -34.17 61.46
N VAL A 19 22.61 -33.38 62.48
CA VAL A 19 22.50 -31.92 62.35
C VAL A 19 23.75 -31.20 62.85
N LYS A 20 23.98 -29.99 62.33
CA LYS A 20 25.13 -29.16 62.72
C LYS A 20 24.91 -28.52 64.09
N PHE A 21 25.97 -28.50 64.91
CA PHE A 21 26.01 -27.71 66.13
C PHE A 21 26.40 -26.26 65.84
N HIS A 22 25.69 -25.30 66.42
CA HIS A 22 25.99 -23.88 66.30
C HIS A 22 26.57 -23.37 67.62
N ALA A 23 27.89 -23.15 67.65
CA ALA A 23 28.61 -22.75 68.87
C ALA A 23 28.11 -21.42 69.45
N SER A 24 27.74 -20.45 68.59
CA SER A 24 27.28 -19.12 68.99
C SER A 24 25.99 -19.10 69.81
N VAL A 25 25.13 -20.09 69.59
CA VAL A 25 23.83 -20.25 70.28
C VAL A 25 23.77 -21.56 71.07
N THR A 26 24.92 -22.22 71.22
CA THR A 26 25.13 -23.46 71.99
C THR A 26 24.07 -24.54 71.77
N LYS A 27 23.50 -24.63 70.57
CA LYS A 27 22.43 -25.59 70.23
C LYS A 27 22.66 -26.28 68.88
N TYR A 28 22.09 -27.49 68.76
CA TYR A 28 21.99 -28.20 67.49
C TYR A 28 20.89 -27.58 66.62
N SER A 29 21.12 -27.54 65.31
CA SER A 29 20.07 -27.17 64.35
C SER A 29 18.94 -28.20 64.32
N GLU A 30 17.71 -27.75 64.10
CA GLU A 30 16.56 -28.65 63.93
C GLU A 30 16.60 -29.43 62.60
N TYR A 31 17.29 -28.87 61.59
CA TYR A 31 17.39 -29.45 60.26
C TYR A 31 18.85 -29.50 59.79
N CYS A 32 19.23 -30.53 59.05
CA CYS A 32 20.61 -30.69 58.55
C CYS A 32 20.96 -29.74 57.39
N SER A 33 20.00 -29.04 56.80
CA SER A 33 20.20 -28.13 55.68
C SER A 33 19.04 -27.14 55.51
N ALA A 34 19.29 -26.03 54.83
CA ALA A 34 18.24 -25.08 54.43
C ALA A 34 17.15 -25.76 53.60
N LYS A 35 17.52 -26.74 52.75
CA LYS A 35 16.56 -27.54 51.98
C LYS A 35 15.63 -28.34 52.89
N CYS A 36 16.17 -29.00 53.92
CA CYS A 36 15.34 -29.77 54.87
C CYS A 36 14.43 -28.87 55.69
N SER A 37 14.93 -27.71 56.14
CA SER A 37 14.11 -26.71 56.84
C SER A 37 13.00 -26.15 55.96
N ALA A 38 13.31 -25.66 54.76
CA ALA A 38 12.33 -25.06 53.84
C ALA A 38 11.23 -26.04 53.40
N SER A 39 11.50 -27.34 53.47
CA SER A 39 10.58 -28.38 53.05
C SER A 39 9.94 -29.12 54.22
N SER A 40 10.13 -28.67 55.46
CA SER A 40 9.41 -29.20 56.62
C SER A 40 7.98 -28.65 56.66
N VAL A 41 7.03 -29.47 57.12
CA VAL A 41 5.62 -29.07 57.23
C VAL A 41 5.46 -27.89 58.20
N GLN A 42 6.21 -27.88 59.30
CA GLN A 42 6.18 -26.82 60.31
C GLN A 42 6.65 -25.48 59.74
N THR A 43 7.77 -25.46 59.01
CA THR A 43 8.28 -24.23 58.38
C THR A 43 7.34 -23.73 57.28
N GLN A 44 6.74 -24.64 56.50
CA GLN A 44 5.75 -24.28 55.49
C GLN A 44 4.48 -23.69 56.09
N ASN A 45 3.96 -24.27 57.17
CA ASN A 45 2.77 -23.77 57.86
C ASN A 45 3.02 -22.41 58.52
N LYS A 46 4.17 -22.23 59.17
CA LYS A 46 4.55 -20.92 59.75
C LYS A 46 4.61 -19.84 58.68
N LYS A 47 5.24 -20.13 57.53
CA LYS A 47 5.31 -19.21 56.38
C LYS A 47 3.92 -18.87 55.82
N ARG A 48 3.03 -19.87 55.68
CA ARG A 48 1.64 -19.65 55.22
C ARG A 48 0.87 -18.76 56.19
N ASN A 49 0.94 -19.03 57.50
CA ASN A 49 0.23 -18.26 58.51
C ASN A 49 0.73 -16.80 58.58
N THR A 50 2.05 -16.59 58.50
CA THR A 50 2.62 -15.24 58.41
C THR A 50 2.17 -14.52 57.15
N ASN A 51 2.14 -15.20 56.00
CA ASN A 51 1.66 -14.58 54.75
C ASN A 51 0.17 -14.21 54.82
N VAL A 52 -0.67 -15.08 55.38
CA VAL A 52 -2.11 -14.82 55.55
C VAL A 52 -2.32 -13.65 56.50
N SER A 53 -1.59 -13.61 57.63
CA SER A 53 -1.72 -12.53 58.62
C SER A 53 -1.28 -11.17 58.08
N LEU A 54 -0.18 -11.10 57.32
CA LEU A 54 0.37 -9.82 56.85
C LEU A 54 -0.21 -9.34 55.51
N TYR A 55 -0.60 -10.28 54.63
CA TYR A 55 -0.97 -9.97 53.24
C TYR A 55 -2.34 -10.51 52.83
N GLY A 56 -3.08 -11.17 53.75
CA GLY A 56 -4.39 -11.76 53.46
C GLY A 56 -4.36 -12.95 52.50
N THR A 57 -3.18 -13.45 52.11
CA THR A 57 -3.01 -14.56 51.16
C THR A 57 -1.92 -15.52 51.63
N GLN A 58 -2.00 -16.79 51.27
CA GLN A 58 -0.95 -17.77 51.58
C GLN A 58 0.36 -17.50 50.81
N ASN A 59 0.32 -16.68 49.74
CA ASN A 59 1.48 -16.33 48.94
C ASN A 59 1.59 -14.81 48.70
N ALA A 60 2.38 -14.13 49.54
CA ALA A 60 2.62 -12.69 49.47
C ALA A 60 3.16 -12.23 48.09
N ALA A 61 3.99 -13.05 47.43
CA ALA A 61 4.57 -12.70 46.14
C ALA A 61 3.51 -12.53 45.04
N ASN A 62 2.43 -13.32 45.08
CA ASN A 62 1.33 -13.20 44.11
C ASN A 62 0.54 -11.91 44.34
N SER A 63 0.17 -11.59 45.59
CA SER A 63 -0.56 -10.35 45.91
C SER A 63 0.22 -9.08 45.54
N GLN A 64 1.53 -9.06 45.79
CA GLN A 64 2.39 -7.93 45.42
C GLN A 64 2.55 -7.82 43.90
N LYS A 65 2.62 -8.95 43.19
CA LYS A 65 2.68 -8.99 41.72
C LYS A 65 1.39 -8.45 41.10
N GLU A 66 0.23 -8.85 41.63
CA GLU A 66 -1.08 -8.36 41.18
C GLU A 66 -1.24 -6.86 41.44
N ARG A 67 -0.85 -6.37 42.63
CA ARG A 67 -0.88 -4.94 42.96
C ARG A 67 0.03 -4.11 42.07
N ARG A 68 1.26 -4.58 41.81
CA ARG A 68 2.21 -3.90 40.89
C ARG A 68 1.70 -3.89 39.45
N ALA A 69 1.06 -4.96 38.99
CA ALA A 69 0.45 -5.01 37.67
C ALA A 69 -0.71 -4.01 37.54
N LYS A 70 -1.58 -3.91 38.55
CA LYS A 70 -2.65 -2.91 38.60
C LYS A 70 -2.11 -1.47 38.58
N ASP A 71 -1.14 -1.16 39.45
CA ASP A 71 -0.49 0.16 39.52
C ASP A 71 0.19 0.53 38.18
N PHE A 72 0.83 -0.44 37.51
CA PHE A 72 1.41 -0.22 36.18
C PHE A 72 0.36 0.08 35.11
N PHE A 73 -0.76 -0.65 35.10
CA PHE A 73 -1.84 -0.41 34.13
C PHE A 73 -2.51 0.94 34.34
N GLU A 74 -2.76 1.31 35.59
CA GLU A 74 -3.36 2.58 35.96
C GLU A 74 -2.46 3.76 35.58
N LYS A 75 -1.16 3.70 35.93
CA LYS A 75 -0.17 4.71 35.50
C LYS A 75 -0.09 4.84 33.99
N ARG A 76 -0.13 3.71 33.26
CA ARG A 76 -0.11 3.74 31.80
C ARG A 76 -1.40 4.33 31.22
N TYR A 77 -2.55 4.06 31.81
CA TYR A 77 -3.82 4.69 31.42
C TYR A 77 -3.76 6.21 31.66
N GLN A 78 -3.30 6.65 32.84
CA GLN A 78 -3.12 8.07 33.17
C GLN A 78 -2.16 8.78 32.18
N SER A 79 -1.13 8.08 31.68
CA SER A 79 -0.23 8.67 30.67
C SER A 79 -0.91 9.04 29.35
N LEU A 80 -2.10 8.50 29.05
CA LEU A 80 -2.86 8.86 27.84
C LEU A 80 -3.30 10.34 27.85
N GLU A 81 -3.40 10.96 29.02
CA GLU A 81 -3.70 12.39 29.17
C GLU A 81 -2.68 13.27 28.43
N THR A 82 -1.42 12.82 28.31
CA THR A 82 -0.38 13.53 27.53
C THR A 82 -0.68 13.57 26.03
N PHE A 83 -1.64 12.77 25.54
CA PHE A 83 -2.08 12.70 24.15
C PHE A 83 -3.54 13.15 23.96
N LYS A 84 -4.13 13.83 24.96
CA LYS A 84 -5.53 14.28 24.92
C LYS A 84 -5.89 15.19 23.75
N ASP A 85 -4.91 15.89 23.17
CA ASP A 85 -5.09 16.73 21.98
C ASP A 85 -5.04 15.93 20.67
N LYS A 86 -4.72 14.63 20.74
CA LYS A 86 -4.64 13.72 19.59
C LYS A 86 -5.75 12.68 19.61
N ILE A 87 -6.01 12.10 20.77
CA ILE A 87 -6.93 10.97 20.97
C ILE A 87 -7.69 11.08 22.28
N VAL A 88 -8.90 10.53 22.29
CA VAL A 88 -9.74 10.37 23.48
C VAL A 88 -10.05 8.87 23.64
N PRO A 89 -9.71 8.24 24.78
CA PRO A 89 -10.17 6.87 25.07
C PRO A 89 -11.68 6.86 25.31
N LEU A 90 -12.40 5.94 24.66
CA LEU A 90 -13.86 5.77 24.82
C LEU A 90 -14.20 4.57 25.73
N PHE A 91 -13.32 4.29 26.69
CA PHE A 91 -13.43 3.18 27.63
C PHE A 91 -12.94 3.63 29.00
N LYS A 92 -13.31 2.90 30.05
CA LYS A 92 -12.95 3.21 31.43
C LYS A 92 -11.66 2.52 31.84
N VAL A 93 -11.01 3.03 32.89
CA VAL A 93 -9.74 2.49 33.41
C VAL A 93 -9.86 1.04 33.90
N ASP A 94 -11.02 0.62 34.39
CA ASP A 94 -11.31 -0.75 34.84
C ASP A 94 -11.48 -1.73 33.67
N GLU A 95 -11.74 -1.25 32.46
CA GLU A 95 -11.77 -2.04 31.22
C GLU A 95 -10.36 -2.26 30.64
N TRP A 96 -9.40 -1.42 31.03
CA TRP A 96 -8.01 -1.48 30.55
C TRP A 96 -7.29 -2.76 31.01
N ARG A 97 -6.64 -3.45 30.06
CA ARG A 97 -5.86 -4.69 30.28
C ARG A 97 -4.37 -4.52 29.91
N GLY A 98 -3.90 -3.28 29.74
CA GLY A 98 -2.50 -2.96 29.47
C GLY A 98 -2.13 -2.79 27.99
N GLY A 99 -1.03 -2.06 27.74
CA GLY A 99 -0.61 -1.64 26.39
C GLY A 99 -0.05 -2.75 25.50
N LEU A 100 0.49 -3.82 26.11
CA LEU A 100 0.94 -5.01 25.39
C LEU A 100 -0.19 -6.04 25.16
N SER A 101 -1.42 -5.71 25.58
CA SER A 101 -2.57 -6.58 25.38
C SER A 101 -2.92 -6.70 23.89
N THR A 102 -3.37 -7.88 23.47
CA THR A 102 -4.00 -8.08 22.17
C THR A 102 -5.43 -7.51 22.12
N THR A 103 -5.94 -7.05 23.25
CA THR A 103 -7.26 -6.41 23.40
C THR A 103 -7.29 -5.09 22.65
N LYS A 104 -8.38 -4.88 21.91
CA LYS A 104 -8.66 -3.62 21.21
C LYS A 104 -9.67 -2.82 22.01
N TYR A 105 -9.44 -1.52 22.08
CA TYR A 105 -10.32 -0.56 22.75
C TYR A 105 -10.85 0.45 21.74
N ASP A 106 -11.92 1.13 22.11
CA ASP A 106 -12.53 2.18 21.30
C ASP A 106 -11.89 3.53 21.60
N TRP A 107 -11.59 4.29 20.55
CA TRP A 107 -10.86 5.55 20.60
C TRP A 107 -11.54 6.57 19.70
N LYS A 108 -11.40 7.86 20.01
CA LYS A 108 -11.81 8.97 19.14
C LYS A 108 -10.60 9.83 18.79
N CYS A 109 -10.39 10.11 17.52
CA CYS A 109 -9.38 11.07 17.08
C CYS A 109 -9.87 12.50 17.28
N VAL A 110 -9.09 13.33 17.97
CA VAL A 110 -9.44 14.74 18.23
C VAL A 110 -9.43 15.57 16.94
N ARG A 111 -8.46 15.31 16.05
CA ARG A 111 -8.30 16.07 14.81
C ARG A 111 -9.46 15.91 13.81
N CYS A 112 -10.04 14.71 13.72
CA CYS A 112 -10.99 14.39 12.64
C CYS A 112 -12.26 13.66 13.11
N GLU A 113 -12.44 13.61 14.43
CA GLU A 113 -13.57 13.04 15.17
C GLU A 113 -13.86 11.57 14.89
N THR A 114 -12.97 10.88 14.18
CA THR A 114 -13.19 9.48 13.80
C THR A 114 -13.05 8.58 15.01
N GLU A 115 -14.10 7.80 15.26
CA GLU A 115 -14.09 6.73 16.25
C GLU A 115 -13.57 5.44 15.62
N PHE A 116 -12.72 4.72 16.33
CA PHE A 116 -12.06 3.52 15.81
C PHE A 116 -11.62 2.56 16.91
N ARG A 117 -11.49 1.29 16.55
CA ARG A 117 -11.15 0.20 17.48
C ARG A 117 -9.77 -0.37 17.20
N ASP A 118 -8.80 -0.14 18.09
CA ASP A 118 -7.42 -0.60 17.91
C ASP A 118 -6.68 -0.89 19.24
N ARG A 119 -5.51 -1.52 19.11
CA ARG A 119 -4.56 -1.80 20.21
C ARG A 119 -3.63 -0.61 20.45
N LEU A 120 -3.17 -0.46 21.68
CA LEU A 120 -2.16 0.53 22.05
C LEU A 120 -0.74 0.04 21.76
N LYS A 121 -0.34 -0.05 20.48
CA LYS A 121 0.99 -0.57 20.09
C LYS A 121 2.18 0.31 20.53
N GLN A 122 1.97 1.62 20.65
CA GLN A 122 2.96 2.62 21.03
C GLN A 122 2.42 3.47 22.19
N ASN A 123 2.80 4.75 22.29
CA ASN A 123 2.35 5.65 23.35
C ASN A 123 0.84 5.91 23.31
N HIS A 124 0.28 6.06 22.10
CA HIS A 124 -1.14 6.21 21.78
C HIS A 124 -1.47 5.47 20.46
N PRO A 125 -2.74 5.13 20.17
CA PRO A 125 -3.08 4.53 18.88
C PRO A 125 -3.04 5.58 17.77
N LEU A 126 -2.72 5.15 16.56
CA LEU A 126 -2.70 6.01 15.38
C LEU A 126 -4.10 6.09 14.80
N CYS A 127 -4.57 7.30 14.51
CA CYS A 127 -5.87 7.47 13.88
C CYS A 127 -5.85 6.85 12.47
N PRO A 128 -6.75 5.91 12.15
CA PRO A 128 -6.76 5.22 10.85
C PRO A 128 -7.12 6.14 9.67
N LYS A 129 -7.51 7.39 9.95
CA LYS A 129 -7.84 8.42 8.97
C LYS A 129 -6.78 9.51 8.88
N CYS A 130 -6.22 9.97 10.00
CA CYS A 130 -5.22 11.04 10.04
C CYS A 130 -3.78 10.52 9.97
N ASP A 131 -3.55 9.35 10.57
CA ASP A 131 -2.23 8.77 10.77
C ASP A 131 -2.08 7.47 9.99
N ARG A 132 -2.91 7.27 8.95
CA ARG A 132 -2.76 6.15 8.04
C ARG A 132 -1.41 6.28 7.36
N SER A 133 -0.54 5.31 7.61
CA SER A 133 0.77 5.27 6.97
C SER A 133 0.56 4.99 5.49
N PHE A 134 1.03 5.89 4.64
CA PHE A 134 1.22 5.61 3.22
C PHE A 134 2.07 4.35 3.06
N THR A 135 1.63 3.44 2.20
CA THR A 135 2.44 2.34 1.69
C THR A 135 3.65 2.88 0.94
N ASP A 136 4.69 2.07 0.75
CA ASP A 136 5.91 2.54 0.07
C ASP A 136 5.65 2.99 -1.37
N ILE A 137 4.68 2.38 -2.05
CA ILE A 137 4.26 2.80 -3.40
C ILE A 137 3.47 4.11 -3.38
N GLU A 138 2.63 4.35 -2.39
CA GLU A 138 1.93 5.63 -2.23
C GLU A 138 2.91 6.75 -1.86
N LYS A 139 3.94 6.47 -1.05
CA LYS A 139 5.00 7.45 -0.73
C LYS A 139 5.69 7.98 -1.99
N VAL A 140 5.79 7.18 -3.06
CA VAL A 140 6.32 7.64 -4.34
C VAL A 140 5.43 8.72 -4.95
N ILE A 141 4.12 8.51 -4.98
CA ILE A 141 3.16 9.49 -5.51
C ILE A 141 3.10 10.71 -4.61
N LYS A 142 3.05 10.49 -3.29
CA LYS A 142 3.13 11.55 -2.27
C LYS A 142 4.32 12.47 -2.52
N LYS A 143 5.52 11.90 -2.72
CA LYS A 143 6.74 12.68 -2.99
C LYS A 143 6.59 13.55 -4.24
N ILE A 144 5.99 13.04 -5.32
CA ILE A 144 5.73 13.84 -6.54
C ILE A 144 4.80 15.02 -6.20
N LEU A 145 3.70 14.78 -5.49
CA LEU A 145 2.74 15.82 -5.11
C LEU A 145 3.38 16.88 -4.19
N ASP A 146 4.06 16.45 -3.12
CA ASP A 146 4.71 17.33 -2.16
C ASP A 146 5.81 18.20 -2.82
N GLN A 147 6.65 17.61 -3.66
CA GLN A 147 7.73 18.33 -4.37
C GLN A 147 7.19 19.42 -5.30
N ASN A 148 6.02 19.18 -5.89
CA ASN A 148 5.33 20.14 -6.76
C ASN A 148 4.36 21.05 -5.98
N LYS A 149 4.39 21.00 -4.64
CA LYS A 149 3.52 21.80 -3.75
C LYS A 149 2.03 21.65 -4.08
N ILE A 150 1.61 20.45 -4.48
CA ILE A 150 0.21 20.14 -4.75
C ILE A 150 -0.49 19.79 -3.43
N GLU A 151 -1.55 20.52 -3.12
CA GLU A 151 -2.44 20.18 -2.02
C GLU A 151 -3.34 18.98 -2.39
N TYR A 152 -3.46 18.03 -1.48
CA TYR A 152 -4.30 16.84 -1.66
C TYR A 152 -4.90 16.37 -0.34
N GLN A 153 -5.99 15.61 -0.48
CA GLN A 153 -6.64 14.87 0.59
C GLN A 153 -6.32 13.38 0.39
N ALA A 154 -5.57 12.80 1.32
CA ALA A 154 -5.23 11.37 1.27
C ALA A 154 -6.37 10.49 1.80
N HIS A 155 -6.46 9.27 1.28
CA HIS A 155 -7.36 8.22 1.78
C HIS A 155 -8.83 8.66 1.93
N ASN A 156 -9.33 9.42 0.95
CA ASN A 156 -10.64 10.06 1.04
C ASN A 156 -11.78 9.12 0.61
N ARG A 157 -12.63 8.72 1.57
CA ARG A 157 -13.84 7.92 1.32
C ARG A 157 -15.11 8.72 1.08
N LYS A 158 -15.14 9.97 1.53
CA LYS A 158 -16.35 10.82 1.48
C LYS A 158 -16.69 11.24 0.06
N ILE A 159 -15.67 11.48 -0.78
CA ILE A 159 -15.86 12.02 -2.12
C ILE A 159 -16.59 11.03 -3.04
N ILE A 160 -16.22 9.75 -3.02
CA ILE A 160 -16.83 8.75 -3.91
C ILE A 160 -18.20 8.31 -3.37
N GLY A 161 -18.42 8.30 -2.04
CA GLY A 161 -19.74 8.19 -1.41
C GLY A 161 -20.49 6.86 -1.61
N SER A 162 -20.02 5.97 -2.47
CA SER A 162 -20.50 4.59 -2.57
C SER A 162 -19.75 3.70 -1.58
N GLU A 163 -20.45 2.76 -0.96
CA GLU A 163 -19.93 1.92 0.12
C GLU A 163 -18.54 1.34 -0.17
N ARG A 164 -17.61 1.60 0.76
CA ARG A 164 -16.23 1.06 0.83
C ARG A 164 -15.21 1.51 -0.22
N MET A 165 -15.52 2.49 -1.07
CA MET A 165 -14.52 3.04 -2.00
C MET A 165 -13.81 4.27 -1.41
N GLU A 166 -12.50 4.34 -1.64
CA GLU A 166 -11.59 5.40 -1.16
C GLU A 166 -10.83 5.99 -2.34
N LEU A 167 -10.37 7.24 -2.28
CA LEU A 167 -9.30 7.75 -3.15
C LEU A 167 -7.99 7.79 -2.35
N ASP A 168 -6.94 7.12 -2.83
CA ASP A 168 -5.62 7.20 -2.17
C ASP A 168 -5.12 8.64 -2.09
N PHE A 169 -5.26 9.38 -3.20
CA PHE A 169 -5.05 10.82 -3.27
C PHE A 169 -6.18 11.51 -4.04
N TYR A 170 -6.74 12.57 -3.47
CA TYR A 170 -7.67 13.47 -4.16
C TYR A 170 -7.11 14.89 -4.17
N VAL A 171 -6.96 15.48 -5.37
CA VAL A 171 -6.50 16.86 -5.59
C VAL A 171 -7.72 17.72 -5.93
N PRO A 172 -8.30 18.47 -4.97
CA PRO A 172 -9.58 19.16 -5.17
C PRO A 172 -9.52 20.23 -6.27
N SER A 173 -8.42 20.99 -6.33
CA SER A 173 -8.21 22.09 -7.29
C SER A 173 -8.24 21.62 -8.75
N LEU A 174 -7.95 20.34 -9.00
CA LEU A 174 -7.93 19.73 -10.33
C LEU A 174 -9.08 18.74 -10.56
N ARG A 175 -9.92 18.51 -9.55
CA ARG A 175 -10.91 17.42 -9.53
C ARG A 175 -10.29 16.10 -10.01
N LEU A 176 -9.14 15.76 -9.44
CA LEU A 176 -8.32 14.61 -9.85
C LEU A 176 -8.18 13.62 -8.68
N GLY A 177 -8.56 12.37 -8.91
CA GLY A 177 -8.22 11.24 -8.05
C GLY A 177 -7.01 10.49 -8.61
N ILE A 178 -6.11 10.04 -7.74
CA ILE A 178 -4.99 9.15 -8.08
C ILE A 178 -5.05 7.94 -7.17
N GLU A 179 -5.01 6.77 -7.78
CA GLU A 179 -5.04 5.46 -7.13
C GLU A 179 -3.76 4.69 -7.39
N VAL A 180 -3.27 4.01 -6.36
CA VAL A 180 -2.02 3.27 -6.36
C VAL A 180 -2.28 1.81 -6.00
N HIS A 181 -2.32 0.96 -7.02
CA HIS A 181 -2.72 -0.44 -6.89
C HIS A 181 -1.50 -1.36 -6.68
N GLY A 182 -1.37 -1.90 -5.48
CA GLY A 182 -0.43 -2.98 -5.18
C GLY A 182 -0.86 -4.32 -5.79
N LEU A 183 -0.01 -4.93 -6.63
CA LEU A 183 -0.37 -6.16 -7.36
C LEU A 183 -0.73 -7.36 -6.46
N TRP A 184 -0.18 -7.46 -5.25
CA TRP A 184 -0.55 -8.50 -4.27
C TRP A 184 -2.00 -8.42 -3.77
N HIS A 185 -2.63 -7.25 -3.90
CA HIS A 185 -3.96 -6.99 -3.36
C HIS A 185 -5.01 -6.83 -4.46
N HIS A 186 -4.59 -6.50 -5.68
CA HIS A 186 -5.48 -6.26 -6.82
C HIS A 186 -5.51 -7.45 -7.77
N GLY A 187 -6.08 -8.56 -7.29
CA GLY A 187 -6.33 -9.79 -8.06
C GLY A 187 -7.76 -10.31 -7.84
N GLU A 188 -8.15 -11.29 -8.66
CA GLU A 188 -9.52 -11.86 -8.70
C GLU A 188 -10.00 -12.41 -7.35
N ASN A 189 -9.08 -12.83 -6.48
CA ASN A 189 -9.39 -13.33 -5.14
C ASN A 189 -9.95 -12.26 -4.19
N ARG A 190 -9.84 -10.96 -4.52
CA ARG A 190 -10.29 -9.86 -3.66
C ARG A 190 -11.29 -8.93 -4.30
N PHE A 191 -11.22 -8.78 -5.62
CA PHE A 191 -12.06 -7.85 -6.37
C PHE A 191 -12.56 -8.51 -7.65
N ASP A 192 -13.82 -8.24 -8.00
CA ASP A 192 -14.32 -8.65 -9.30
C ASP A 192 -13.68 -7.82 -10.43
N ALA A 193 -13.74 -8.35 -11.65
CA ALA A 193 -13.09 -7.76 -12.83
C ALA A 193 -13.50 -6.31 -13.10
N ASN A 194 -14.71 -5.90 -12.72
CA ASN A 194 -15.25 -4.57 -13.02
C ASN A 194 -15.02 -3.56 -11.89
N TYR A 195 -14.45 -3.95 -10.75
CA TYR A 195 -14.25 -3.09 -9.58
C TYR A 195 -13.55 -1.75 -9.93
N HIS A 196 -12.40 -1.84 -10.60
CA HIS A 196 -11.60 -0.67 -10.98
C HIS A 196 -12.31 0.23 -12.00
N GLN A 197 -13.03 -0.37 -12.95
CA GLN A 197 -13.79 0.36 -13.95
C GLN A 197 -14.99 1.07 -13.33
N ARG A 198 -15.75 0.39 -12.45
CA ARG A 198 -16.87 0.99 -11.72
C ARG A 198 -16.40 2.19 -10.89
N LYS A 199 -15.25 2.07 -10.21
CA LYS A 199 -14.67 3.17 -9.46
C LYS A 199 -14.35 4.39 -10.33
N ALA A 200 -13.79 4.18 -11.53
CA ALA A 200 -13.55 5.24 -12.50
C ALA A 200 -14.87 5.90 -12.97
N GLN A 201 -15.89 5.11 -13.26
CA GLN A 201 -17.21 5.60 -13.67
C GLN A 201 -17.90 6.40 -12.56
N VAL A 202 -17.78 5.99 -11.28
CA VAL A 202 -18.32 6.76 -10.16
C VAL A 202 -17.59 8.10 -10.01
N CYS A 203 -16.27 8.13 -10.16
CA CYS A 203 -15.50 9.38 -10.18
C CYS A 203 -15.94 10.29 -11.33
N GLU A 204 -16.07 9.74 -12.55
CA GLU A 204 -16.51 10.48 -13.73
C GLU A 204 -17.90 11.10 -13.54
N LYS A 205 -18.87 10.34 -13.00
CA LYS A 205 -20.21 10.87 -12.65
C LYS A 205 -20.16 12.03 -11.65
N LYS A 206 -19.11 12.12 -10.85
CA LYS A 206 -18.86 13.23 -9.92
C LYS A 206 -18.00 14.33 -10.54
N GLY A 207 -17.72 14.27 -11.83
CA GLY A 207 -16.82 15.19 -12.53
C GLY A 207 -15.39 15.12 -12.00
N ILE A 208 -14.95 13.94 -11.58
CA ILE A 208 -13.60 13.68 -11.07
C ILE A 208 -12.88 12.78 -12.06
N LYS A 209 -11.75 13.26 -12.59
CA LYS A 209 -10.87 12.41 -13.38
C LYS A 209 -10.15 11.44 -12.45
N LEU A 210 -10.20 10.14 -12.74
CA LEU A 210 -9.46 9.13 -11.97
C LEU A 210 -8.25 8.63 -12.77
N ILE A 211 -7.07 8.67 -12.15
CA ILE A 211 -5.86 8.00 -12.65
C ILE A 211 -5.57 6.79 -11.78
N GLN A 212 -5.29 5.64 -12.41
CA GLN A 212 -5.00 4.39 -11.71
C GLN A 212 -3.63 3.85 -12.12
N VAL A 213 -2.72 3.72 -11.15
CA VAL A 213 -1.32 3.33 -11.37
C VAL A 213 -1.03 2.04 -10.62
N PHE A 214 -0.44 1.05 -11.29
CA PHE A 214 -0.04 -0.19 -10.60
C PHE A 214 1.39 -0.12 -10.06
N SER A 215 1.65 -0.90 -9.01
CA SER A 215 2.96 -0.96 -8.36
C SER A 215 4.11 -1.37 -9.29
N ASP A 216 3.83 -2.21 -10.30
CA ASP A 216 4.84 -2.62 -11.28
C ASP A 216 5.22 -1.51 -12.26
N GLU A 217 4.26 -0.67 -12.66
CA GLU A 217 4.53 0.54 -13.46
C GLU A 217 5.40 1.52 -12.67
N ILE A 218 5.13 1.69 -11.38
CA ILE A 218 5.98 2.50 -10.49
C ILE A 218 7.38 1.89 -10.37
N LYS A 219 7.49 0.57 -10.19
CA LYS A 219 8.78 -0.13 -9.98
C LYS A 219 9.64 -0.14 -11.25
N PHE A 220 9.06 -0.39 -12.42
CA PHE A 220 9.81 -0.68 -13.65
C PHE A 220 9.70 0.41 -14.73
N GLN A 221 8.76 1.33 -14.61
CA GLN A 221 8.48 2.37 -15.61
C GLN A 221 8.34 3.76 -14.97
N PHE A 222 9.02 3.98 -13.84
CA PHE A 222 8.89 5.20 -13.04
C PHE A 222 9.02 6.50 -13.84
N PRO A 223 9.98 6.68 -14.78
CA PRO A 223 10.07 7.92 -15.55
C PRO A 223 8.80 8.23 -16.35
N ILE A 224 8.17 7.21 -16.95
CA ILE A 224 6.91 7.36 -17.70
C ILE A 224 5.76 7.70 -16.75
N VAL A 225 5.67 6.99 -15.61
CA VAL A 225 4.63 7.23 -14.59
C VAL A 225 4.75 8.64 -14.03
N LYS A 226 5.94 9.05 -13.60
CA LYS A 226 6.23 10.38 -13.07
C LYS A 226 5.80 11.46 -14.06
N HIS A 227 6.21 11.35 -15.32
CA HIS A 227 5.83 12.31 -16.35
C HIS A 227 4.30 12.34 -16.57
N LYS A 228 3.62 11.19 -16.61
CA LYS A 228 2.15 11.14 -16.74
C LYS A 228 1.43 11.80 -15.56
N ILE A 229 1.92 11.61 -14.34
CA ILE A 229 1.36 12.24 -13.14
C ILE A 229 1.63 13.74 -13.15
N GLN A 230 2.84 14.20 -13.48
CA GLN A 230 3.18 15.62 -13.63
C GLN A 230 2.27 16.31 -14.66
N ASN A 231 1.97 15.63 -15.78
CA ASN A 231 1.03 16.13 -16.78
C ASN A 231 -0.38 16.28 -16.19
N ALA A 232 -0.84 15.30 -15.43
CA ALA A 232 -2.17 15.30 -14.83
C ALA A 232 -2.33 16.38 -13.76
N ILE A 233 -1.29 16.63 -12.96
CA ILE A 233 -1.26 17.68 -11.94
C ILE A 233 -0.89 19.07 -12.49
N ARG A 234 -0.63 19.18 -13.81
CA ARG A 234 -0.28 20.42 -14.52
C ARG A 234 1.03 21.07 -14.04
N CYS A 235 1.99 20.26 -13.58
CA CYS A 235 3.31 20.70 -13.11
C CYS A 235 4.45 20.12 -13.95
N ASN A 236 4.30 20.12 -15.27
CA ASN A 236 5.44 19.79 -16.13
C ASN A 236 6.42 20.97 -16.16
N GLU A 237 7.69 20.67 -15.96
CA GLU A 237 8.79 21.64 -16.00
C GLU A 237 9.32 21.89 -17.43
N GLY A 238 8.84 21.11 -18.39
CA GLY A 238 9.31 21.11 -19.77
C GLY A 238 8.94 22.34 -20.60
N LYS A 239 9.76 22.62 -21.62
CA LYS A 239 9.43 23.68 -22.59
C LYS A 239 8.19 23.32 -23.40
N VAL A 240 7.41 24.34 -23.77
CA VAL A 240 6.30 24.19 -24.70
C VAL A 240 6.84 24.33 -26.13
N ILE A 241 6.76 23.25 -26.90
CA ILE A 241 7.20 23.20 -28.31
C ILE A 241 5.96 23.06 -29.18
N GLY A 242 5.76 23.98 -30.11
CA GLY A 242 4.65 23.91 -31.07
C GLY A 242 4.98 22.99 -32.24
N ALA A 243 4.01 22.17 -32.67
CA ALA A 243 4.18 21.19 -33.76
C ALA A 243 4.61 21.78 -35.11
N ARG A 244 4.37 23.07 -35.34
CA ARG A 244 4.87 23.83 -36.50
C ARG A 244 6.40 23.87 -36.59
N LYS A 245 7.11 23.72 -35.47
CA LYS A 245 8.58 23.60 -35.42
C LYS A 245 9.09 22.18 -35.63
N CYS A 246 8.20 21.19 -35.71
CA CYS A 246 8.56 19.79 -35.87
C CYS A 246 8.45 19.36 -37.34
N VAL A 247 9.31 18.47 -37.79
CA VAL A 247 9.19 17.81 -39.10
C VAL A 247 8.69 16.39 -38.88
N VAL A 248 7.66 15.95 -39.62
CA VAL A 248 7.11 14.59 -39.52
C VAL A 248 7.55 13.80 -40.74
N ARG A 249 8.02 12.58 -40.54
CA ARG A 249 8.44 11.66 -41.62
C ARG A 249 8.20 10.20 -41.23
N VAL A 250 8.23 9.30 -42.21
CA VAL A 250 8.19 7.85 -41.96
C VAL A 250 9.39 7.43 -41.12
N LEU A 251 9.16 6.52 -40.17
CA LEU A 251 10.14 6.06 -39.19
C LEU A 251 10.47 4.58 -39.35
N GLY A 252 11.76 4.23 -39.22
CA GLY A 252 12.22 2.85 -39.27
C GLY A 252 11.71 2.01 -38.09
N LYS A 253 11.67 0.68 -38.27
CA LYS A 253 11.23 -0.28 -37.24
C LYS A 253 12.08 -0.20 -35.97
N SER A 254 13.41 -0.08 -36.12
CA SER A 254 14.34 -0.07 -34.98
C SER A 254 14.16 1.17 -34.11
N GLU A 255 14.21 2.36 -34.71
CA GLU A 255 14.04 3.64 -34.01
C GLU A 255 12.67 3.74 -33.32
N CYS A 256 11.60 3.31 -34.01
CA CYS A 256 10.26 3.27 -33.42
C CYS A 256 10.21 2.37 -32.17
N LYS A 257 10.80 1.17 -32.26
CA LYS A 257 10.81 0.20 -31.14
C LYS A 257 11.54 0.77 -29.92
N GLU A 258 12.70 1.37 -30.14
CA GLU A 258 13.50 1.99 -29.08
C GLU A 258 12.73 3.16 -28.43
N PHE A 259 12.21 4.07 -29.24
CA PHE A 259 11.46 5.22 -28.74
C PHE A 259 10.21 4.81 -27.95
N LEU A 260 9.43 3.85 -28.45
CA LEU A 260 8.24 3.36 -27.76
C LEU A 260 8.58 2.66 -26.44
N LYS A 261 9.67 1.88 -26.38
CA LYS A 261 10.12 1.22 -25.15
C LYS A 261 10.44 2.23 -24.06
N GLU A 262 11.02 3.36 -24.42
CA GLU A 262 11.39 4.41 -23.47
C GLU A 262 10.24 5.33 -23.09
N ASN A 263 9.32 5.62 -24.01
CA ASN A 263 8.36 6.73 -23.85
C ASN A 263 6.90 6.27 -23.71
N HIS A 264 6.56 5.04 -24.11
CA HIS A 264 5.19 4.53 -24.08
C HIS A 264 5.00 3.48 -22.97
N ILE A 265 4.00 3.65 -22.11
CA ILE A 265 3.77 2.75 -20.96
C ILE A 265 3.47 1.29 -21.39
N GLN A 266 2.86 1.10 -22.56
CA GLN A 266 2.63 -0.23 -23.13
C GLN A 266 3.81 -0.77 -23.96
N GLY A 267 4.90 -0.01 -24.08
CA GLY A 267 6.07 -0.36 -24.89
C GLY A 267 5.79 -0.41 -26.39
N SER A 268 6.68 -1.12 -27.10
CA SER A 268 6.64 -1.28 -28.55
C SER A 268 5.40 -2.01 -29.05
N ASP A 269 5.04 -1.79 -30.32
CA ASP A 269 4.00 -2.53 -31.01
C ASP A 269 4.53 -3.25 -32.26
N MET A 270 3.61 -3.86 -33.01
CA MET A 270 3.88 -4.54 -34.28
C MET A 270 3.21 -3.81 -35.45
N SER A 271 3.20 -2.48 -35.40
CA SER A 271 2.61 -1.62 -36.43
C SER A 271 3.24 -1.81 -37.80
N SER A 272 2.45 -1.65 -38.86
CA SER A 272 2.94 -1.62 -40.23
C SER A 272 3.46 -0.22 -40.57
N ILE A 273 2.69 0.83 -40.26
CA ILE A 273 3.03 2.22 -40.59
C ILE A 273 3.46 2.98 -39.33
N LYS A 274 4.53 3.79 -39.47
CA LYS A 274 5.19 4.47 -38.34
C LYS A 274 5.63 5.86 -38.79
N TYR A 275 5.23 6.87 -38.02
CA TYR A 275 5.69 8.24 -38.19
C TYR A 275 6.53 8.68 -37.01
N GLY A 276 7.61 9.40 -37.31
CA GLY A 276 8.47 10.08 -36.35
C GLY A 276 8.36 11.59 -36.53
N ALA A 277 8.19 12.31 -35.42
CA ALA A 277 8.28 13.75 -35.37
C ALA A 277 9.64 14.18 -34.83
N TYR A 278 10.29 15.11 -35.52
CA TYR A 278 11.63 15.60 -35.21
C TYR A 278 11.60 17.09 -34.86
N TYR A 279 12.30 17.50 -33.82
CA TYR A 279 12.52 18.90 -33.45
C TYR A 279 14.02 19.15 -33.32
N SER A 280 14.56 20.12 -34.05
CA SER A 280 16.01 20.40 -34.08
C SER A 280 16.86 19.15 -34.37
N GLY A 281 16.40 18.28 -35.28
CA GLY A 281 17.08 17.03 -35.66
C GLY A 281 16.83 15.84 -34.73
N GLU A 282 16.21 16.05 -33.57
CA GLU A 282 15.99 15.02 -32.56
C GLU A 282 14.60 14.38 -32.68
N LEU A 283 14.49 13.06 -32.58
CA LEU A 283 13.19 12.36 -32.54
C LEU A 283 12.46 12.69 -31.23
N VAL A 284 11.30 13.32 -31.33
CA VAL A 284 10.52 13.81 -30.19
C VAL A 284 9.11 13.24 -30.10
N GLY A 285 8.63 12.54 -31.12
CA GLY A 285 7.31 11.89 -31.09
C GLY A 285 7.21 10.74 -32.06
N VAL A 286 6.40 9.75 -31.69
CA VAL A 286 6.10 8.57 -32.52
C VAL A 286 4.59 8.34 -32.55
N MET A 287 4.08 8.07 -33.75
CA MET A 287 2.70 7.65 -33.99
C MET A 287 2.70 6.43 -34.91
N THR A 288 1.93 5.41 -34.56
CA THR A 288 1.93 4.14 -35.30
C THR A 288 0.52 3.70 -35.66
N PHE A 289 0.42 3.04 -36.82
CA PHE A 289 -0.84 2.53 -37.35
C PHE A 289 -0.70 1.06 -37.75
N CYS A 290 -1.74 0.27 -37.52
CA CYS A 290 -1.86 -1.08 -38.02
C CYS A 290 -3.26 -1.36 -38.55
N GLU A 291 -3.39 -2.43 -39.33
CA GLU A 291 -4.69 -2.98 -39.66
C GLU A 291 -5.42 -3.41 -38.37
N LEU A 292 -6.75 -3.48 -38.45
CA LEU A 292 -7.58 -3.94 -37.35
C LEU A 292 -7.17 -5.35 -36.88
N ARG A 293 -6.98 -5.47 -35.57
CA ARG A 293 -6.44 -6.71 -35.00
C ARG A 293 -7.56 -7.71 -34.77
N ILE A 294 -7.42 -8.91 -35.33
CA ILE A 294 -8.35 -10.02 -35.10
C ILE A 294 -8.52 -10.30 -33.60
N ALA A 295 -7.45 -10.15 -32.84
CA ALA A 295 -7.44 -10.34 -31.39
C ALA A 295 -8.29 -9.34 -30.60
N LEU A 296 -8.83 -8.30 -31.25
CA LEU A 296 -9.80 -7.35 -30.69
C LEU A 296 -11.23 -7.57 -31.20
N GLY A 297 -11.49 -8.66 -31.92
CA GLY A 297 -12.83 -9.06 -32.37
C GLY A 297 -13.15 -8.79 -33.84
N HIS A 298 -12.20 -8.25 -34.61
CA HIS A 298 -12.38 -8.00 -36.04
C HIS A 298 -12.18 -9.30 -36.83
N LYS A 299 -13.19 -9.73 -37.60
CA LYS A 299 -13.16 -11.04 -38.28
C LYS A 299 -12.49 -11.02 -39.66
N THR A 300 -12.47 -9.87 -40.32
CA THR A 300 -11.93 -9.69 -41.67
C THR A 300 -11.14 -8.39 -41.75
N LYS A 301 -10.12 -8.35 -42.62
CA LYS A 301 -9.47 -7.09 -42.99
C LYS A 301 -10.50 -6.21 -43.68
N GLN A 302 -10.56 -4.96 -43.27
CA GLN A 302 -11.40 -3.95 -43.91
C GLN A 302 -10.47 -2.96 -44.58
N GLU A 303 -10.60 -2.85 -45.90
CA GLU A 303 -9.80 -1.92 -46.70
C GLU A 303 -10.09 -0.48 -46.26
N GLY A 304 -9.03 0.33 -46.15
CA GLY A 304 -9.14 1.71 -45.71
C GLY A 304 -9.41 1.92 -44.21
N VAL A 305 -9.57 0.86 -43.41
CA VAL A 305 -9.82 0.97 -41.96
C VAL A 305 -8.55 0.67 -41.16
N TRP A 306 -8.14 1.64 -40.33
CA TRP A 306 -6.87 1.60 -39.62
C TRP A 306 -7.03 1.79 -38.12
N GLU A 307 -6.16 1.13 -37.34
CA GLU A 307 -6.02 1.39 -35.91
C GLU A 307 -4.81 2.30 -35.66
N LEU A 308 -5.02 3.46 -35.04
CA LEU A 308 -3.95 4.21 -34.38
C LEU A 308 -3.57 3.46 -33.11
N SER A 309 -2.48 2.69 -33.19
CA SER A 309 -2.03 1.76 -32.17
C SER A 309 -1.27 2.48 -31.04
N ARG A 310 -0.34 3.39 -31.37
CA ARG A 310 0.46 4.11 -30.37
C ARG A 310 0.62 5.57 -30.75
N PHE A 311 0.60 6.42 -29.73
CA PHE A 311 1.13 7.77 -29.80
C PHE A 311 1.86 8.09 -28.50
N CYS A 312 3.10 8.56 -28.59
CA CYS A 312 3.80 9.14 -27.45
C CYS A 312 4.81 10.20 -27.90
N THR A 313 5.15 11.08 -26.96
CA THR A 313 6.18 12.09 -27.13
C THR A 313 7.31 11.85 -26.15
N LYS A 314 8.48 12.42 -26.45
CA LYS A 314 9.65 12.41 -25.60
C LYS A 314 9.34 13.13 -24.28
N LYS A 315 9.83 12.57 -23.17
CA LYS A 315 9.39 12.84 -21.78
C LYS A 315 10.06 14.06 -21.13
N GLU A 316 10.17 15.19 -21.78
CA GLU A 316 10.89 16.33 -21.17
C GLU A 316 10.25 17.66 -21.53
N ASN A 317 9.51 17.69 -22.64
CA ASN A 317 8.87 18.88 -23.16
C ASN A 317 7.41 18.58 -23.49
N ARG A 318 6.61 19.64 -23.59
CA ARG A 318 5.22 19.55 -24.02
C ARG A 318 5.12 19.91 -25.49
N TYR A 319 4.69 18.96 -26.32
CA TYR A 319 4.56 19.15 -27.77
C TYR A 319 3.12 19.46 -28.17
N VAL A 320 2.78 20.75 -28.25
CA VAL A 320 1.41 21.21 -28.50
C VAL A 320 1.07 21.09 -29.98
N GLY A 321 -0.07 20.46 -30.29
CA GLY A 321 -0.56 20.22 -31.64
C GLY A 321 0.12 19.05 -32.37
N LEU A 322 1.06 18.34 -31.72
CA LEU A 322 1.85 17.33 -32.40
C LEU A 322 1.04 16.11 -32.80
N PHE A 323 0.10 15.70 -31.95
CA PHE A 323 -0.85 14.62 -32.26
C PHE A 323 -1.58 14.90 -33.57
N SER A 324 -2.27 16.04 -33.67
CA SER A 324 -3.04 16.41 -34.85
C SER A 324 -2.15 16.52 -36.08
N LYS A 325 -0.95 17.10 -35.97
CA LYS A 325 -0.01 17.17 -37.10
C LYS A 325 0.38 15.79 -37.63
N MET A 326 0.76 14.87 -36.74
CA MET A 326 1.17 13.51 -37.13
C MET A 326 -0.01 12.72 -37.71
N LEU A 327 -1.21 12.87 -37.15
CA LEU A 327 -2.42 12.24 -37.66
C LEU A 327 -2.76 12.75 -39.07
N GLN A 328 -2.64 14.05 -39.32
CA GLN A 328 -2.89 14.63 -40.65
C GLN A 328 -1.90 14.12 -41.70
N CYS A 329 -0.62 13.92 -41.35
CA CYS A 329 0.33 13.29 -42.26
C CYS A 329 -0.13 11.88 -42.66
N PHE A 330 -0.57 11.05 -41.70
CA PHE A 330 -1.10 9.72 -42.02
C PHE A 330 -2.35 9.79 -42.92
N ILE A 331 -3.28 10.71 -42.63
CA ILE A 331 -4.49 10.88 -43.44
C ILE A 331 -4.13 11.26 -44.89
N GLN A 332 -3.16 12.16 -45.08
CA GLN A 332 -2.72 12.59 -46.42
C GLN A 332 -2.02 11.46 -47.18
N ASP A 333 -1.12 10.72 -46.52
CA ASP A 333 -0.33 9.68 -47.18
C ASP A 333 -1.15 8.43 -47.50
N CYS A 334 -2.13 8.08 -46.66
CA CYS A 334 -2.84 6.80 -46.72
C CYS A 334 -4.31 6.91 -47.11
N SER A 335 -4.90 8.12 -47.11
CA SER A 335 -6.32 8.36 -47.40
C SER A 335 -7.27 7.34 -46.74
N PRO A 336 -7.18 7.13 -45.42
CA PRO A 336 -7.99 6.13 -44.73
C PRO A 336 -9.48 6.49 -44.77
N HIS A 337 -10.33 5.47 -44.91
CA HIS A 337 -11.77 5.62 -44.78
C HIS A 337 -12.17 5.85 -43.31
N GLU A 338 -11.54 5.11 -42.39
CA GLU A 338 -11.84 5.17 -40.96
C GLU A 338 -10.57 4.94 -40.13
N ILE A 339 -10.46 5.66 -39.01
CA ILE A 339 -9.39 5.47 -38.03
C ILE A 339 -10.02 5.18 -36.67
N LEU A 340 -9.70 4.01 -36.12
CA LEU A 340 -10.07 3.59 -34.78
C LEU A 340 -8.88 3.71 -33.82
N THR A 341 -9.14 3.94 -32.54
CA THR A 341 -8.09 3.95 -31.52
C THR A 341 -8.65 3.59 -30.15
N TYR A 342 -7.77 3.16 -29.25
CA TYR A 342 -8.13 2.75 -27.90
C TYR A 342 -7.33 3.54 -26.87
N GLY A 343 -8.02 4.32 -26.04
CA GLY A 343 -7.44 4.96 -24.87
C GLY A 343 -7.43 4.01 -23.67
N ASP A 344 -6.30 3.92 -22.96
CA ASP A 344 -6.27 3.25 -21.66
C ASP A 344 -7.07 4.08 -20.65
N GLY A 345 -8.24 3.57 -20.24
CA GLY A 345 -9.16 4.25 -19.32
C GLY A 345 -8.58 4.53 -17.93
N ARG A 346 -7.41 3.97 -17.58
CA ARG A 346 -6.67 4.33 -16.36
C ARG A 346 -5.97 5.67 -16.47
N TRP A 347 -5.75 6.17 -17.69
CA TRP A 347 -5.01 7.40 -17.98
C TRP A 347 -5.82 8.41 -18.80
N THR A 348 -6.83 7.94 -19.52
CA THR A 348 -7.56 8.68 -20.56
C THR A 348 -9.00 8.90 -20.12
N HIS A 349 -9.41 10.16 -19.98
CA HIS A 349 -10.80 10.50 -19.71
C HIS A 349 -11.62 10.33 -21.00
N PRO A 350 -12.86 9.79 -20.98
CA PRO A 350 -13.66 9.54 -22.19
C PRO A 350 -13.84 10.76 -23.10
N THR A 351 -14.08 11.94 -22.51
CA THR A 351 -14.41 13.17 -23.25
C THR A 351 -13.37 14.29 -23.14
N ASP A 352 -12.33 14.14 -22.30
CA ASP A 352 -11.26 15.14 -22.15
C ASP A 352 -9.90 14.49 -22.38
N ASN A 353 -9.56 14.32 -23.66
CA ASN A 353 -8.33 13.69 -24.09
C ASN A 353 -7.87 14.23 -25.45
N VAL A 354 -6.72 13.73 -25.92
CA VAL A 354 -6.12 14.18 -27.19
C VAL A 354 -6.91 13.74 -28.43
N TYR A 355 -7.60 12.59 -28.35
CA TYR A 355 -8.40 12.05 -29.44
C TYR A 355 -9.62 12.92 -29.71
N CYS A 356 -10.38 13.30 -28.67
CA CYS A 356 -11.54 14.18 -28.81
C CYS A 356 -11.16 15.53 -29.42
N ARG A 357 -10.04 16.12 -28.99
CA ARG A 357 -9.52 17.39 -29.55
C ARG A 357 -9.05 17.26 -31.00
N ALA A 358 -8.80 16.05 -31.47
CA ALA A 358 -8.41 15.76 -32.85
C ALA A 358 -9.58 15.31 -33.73
N GLY A 359 -10.83 15.35 -33.21
CA GLY A 359 -12.03 15.02 -33.95
C GLY A 359 -12.48 13.56 -33.84
N PHE A 360 -11.89 12.75 -32.96
CA PHE A 360 -12.40 11.40 -32.72
C PHE A 360 -13.69 11.44 -31.90
N GLU A 361 -14.65 10.63 -32.32
CA GLU A 361 -15.89 10.40 -31.59
C GLU A 361 -15.72 9.27 -30.56
N TYR A 362 -16.30 9.45 -29.38
CA TYR A 362 -16.25 8.44 -28.33
C TYR A 362 -17.36 7.39 -28.55
N LEU A 363 -16.96 6.17 -28.91
CA LEU A 363 -17.90 5.07 -29.17
C LEU A 363 -18.36 4.34 -27.89
N GLY A 364 -17.51 4.24 -26.87
CA GLY A 364 -17.86 3.53 -25.64
C GLY A 364 -16.65 3.03 -24.85
N THR A 365 -16.93 2.34 -23.74
CA THR A 365 -15.89 1.65 -22.94
C THR A 365 -15.99 0.15 -23.14
N SER A 366 -14.87 -0.49 -23.46
CA SER A 366 -14.78 -1.94 -23.49
C SER A 366 -14.83 -2.56 -22.08
N LYS A 367 -15.06 -3.88 -22.01
CA LYS A 367 -14.90 -4.63 -20.76
C LYS A 367 -13.44 -4.61 -20.29
N PRO A 368 -13.18 -4.70 -18.97
CA PRO A 368 -11.82 -4.73 -18.45
C PRO A 368 -11.00 -5.88 -19.04
N SER A 369 -9.74 -5.59 -19.36
CA SER A 369 -8.76 -6.60 -19.73
C SER A 369 -8.20 -7.29 -18.48
N TYR A 370 -7.52 -8.43 -18.66
CA TYR A 370 -6.85 -9.14 -17.58
C TYR A 370 -5.37 -9.36 -17.89
N TRP A 371 -4.60 -9.54 -16.82
CA TRP A 371 -3.15 -9.78 -16.84
C TRP A 371 -2.83 -10.92 -15.89
N TYR A 372 -1.84 -11.74 -16.25
CA TYR A 372 -1.27 -12.68 -15.29
C TYR A 372 -0.30 -11.92 -14.38
N CYS A 373 -0.24 -12.29 -13.10
CA CYS A 373 0.68 -11.67 -12.16
C CYS A 373 1.74 -12.68 -11.72
N LYS A 374 3.02 -12.38 -11.93
CA LYS A 374 4.12 -13.20 -11.42
C LYS A 374 4.41 -12.78 -9.98
N ALA A 375 3.98 -13.60 -9.03
CA ALA A 375 4.22 -13.46 -7.59
C ALA A 375 3.97 -12.04 -7.05
N GLY A 376 2.88 -11.38 -7.47
CA GLY A 376 2.55 -10.04 -7.00
C GLY A 376 3.55 -8.93 -7.38
N GLU A 377 4.51 -9.20 -8.27
CA GLU A 377 5.57 -8.24 -8.61
C GLU A 377 5.42 -7.60 -9.98
N LYS A 378 4.94 -8.35 -10.97
CA LYS A 378 4.92 -7.92 -12.37
C LYS A 378 3.71 -8.47 -13.10
N ARG A 379 3.01 -7.60 -13.85
CA ARG A 379 1.97 -8.03 -14.80
C ARG A 379 2.60 -8.54 -16.09
N LEU A 380 2.06 -9.65 -16.58
CA LEU A 380 2.45 -10.31 -17.81
C LEU A 380 1.25 -10.36 -18.75
N HIS A 381 1.48 -9.97 -20.00
CA HIS A 381 0.41 -9.81 -20.99
C HIS A 381 -0.23 -11.16 -21.30
N ARG A 382 -1.57 -11.23 -21.26
CA ARG A 382 -2.35 -12.46 -21.49
C ARG A 382 -1.98 -13.22 -22.77
N PHE A 383 -1.61 -12.50 -23.83
CA PHE A 383 -1.21 -13.14 -25.10
C PHE A 383 0.05 -14.00 -25.01
N GLY A 384 0.90 -13.81 -24.01
CA GLY A 384 2.07 -14.66 -23.75
C GLY A 384 1.72 -16.03 -23.16
N PHE A 385 0.45 -16.25 -22.81
CA PHE A 385 -0.06 -17.47 -22.16
C PHE A 385 -1.14 -18.17 -23.01
N ARG A 386 -1.12 -17.93 -24.32
CA ARG A 386 -1.98 -18.68 -25.26
C ARG A 386 -1.50 -20.12 -25.35
N LYS A 387 -2.43 -21.06 -25.54
CA LYS A 387 -2.15 -22.51 -25.62
C LYS A 387 -0.98 -22.84 -26.56
N SER A 388 -0.93 -22.21 -27.73
CA SER A 388 0.14 -22.43 -28.72
C SER A 388 1.53 -22.07 -28.19
N LEU A 389 1.67 -20.96 -27.45
CA LEU A 389 2.97 -20.52 -26.91
C LEU A 389 3.39 -21.28 -25.65
N LEU A 390 2.42 -21.81 -24.90
CA LEU A 390 2.72 -22.61 -23.71
C LEU A 390 3.19 -24.01 -24.11
N ALA A 391 2.61 -24.61 -25.15
CA ALA A 391 3.03 -25.90 -25.70
C ALA A 391 4.44 -25.87 -26.34
N GLU A 392 4.96 -24.70 -26.70
CA GLU A 392 6.34 -24.55 -27.17
C GLU A 392 7.35 -24.42 -26.02
N LYS A 393 6.89 -24.06 -24.81
CA LYS A 393 7.76 -23.77 -23.66
C LYS A 393 7.85 -24.92 -22.65
N TYR A 394 6.87 -25.81 -22.68
CA TYR A 394 6.70 -26.97 -21.81
C TYR A 394 6.22 -28.12 -22.67
#